data_AF-A0A7V5UQC6-F1
#
_entry.id   AF-A0A7V5UQC6-F1
#
_cell.length_a   1.000
_cell.length_b   1.000
_cell.length_c   1.000
_cell.angle_alpha   90.00
_cell.angle_beta   90.00
_cell.angle_gamma   90.00
#
_symmetry.space_group_name_H-M   'P 1'
#
loop_
_entity.id
_entity.type
_entity.pdbx_description
1 polymer ?
#
loop_
_entity_poly.entity_id
_entity_poly.type
_entity_poly.pdbx_seq_one_letter_code
_entity_poly.pdbx_strand_id
1 'polypeptide(L)'
;MKSLPTDLQESLASGATTLCRCWKLVRADEVLLGFTDHDDDLVFDGITYRAASGFTASSIDQSLGLNVDGLEVQGALVDDALNEDDLAAGLFDNARITV
;
A
#
# COMPACT_ATOMS: atom_id res chain seq x y z
N MET A 1 -15.61 -17.07 -5.18
CA MET A 1 -15.76 -16.18 -4.00
C MET A 1 -14.48 -16.30 -3.18
N LYS A 2 -13.87 -15.21 -2.72
CA LYS A 2 -12.66 -15.29 -1.88
C LYS A 2 -13.05 -15.84 -0.50
N SER A 3 -12.25 -16.77 0.04
CA SER A 3 -12.44 -17.27 1.41
C SER A 3 -11.87 -16.23 2.38
N LEU A 4 -12.68 -15.82 3.35
CA LEU A 4 -12.29 -14.84 4.37
C LEU A 4 -12.15 -15.55 5.73
N PRO A 5 -11.19 -15.12 6.58
CA PRO A 5 -11.16 -15.53 7.98
C PRO A 5 -12.47 -15.18 8.69
N THR A 6 -12.91 -16.04 9.62
CA THR A 6 -14.20 -15.87 10.32
C THR A 6 -14.33 -14.51 10.99
N ASP A 7 -13.31 -14.08 11.74
CA ASP A 7 -13.32 -12.80 12.46
C ASP A 7 -13.47 -11.58 11.52
N LEU A 8 -12.83 -11.64 10.34
CA LEU A 8 -12.96 -10.61 9.32
C LEU A 8 -14.37 -10.61 8.72
N GLN A 9 -14.94 -11.79 8.46
CA GLN A 9 -16.29 -11.92 7.94
C GLN A 9 -17.34 -11.39 8.93
N GLU A 10 -17.19 -11.69 10.22
CA GLU A 10 -18.06 -11.18 11.29
C GLU A 10 -17.96 -9.65 11.41
N SER A 11 -16.74 -9.11 11.38
CA SER A 11 -16.52 -7.65 11.41
C SER A 11 -17.17 -6.95 10.23
N LEU A 12 -17.01 -7.49 9.01
CA LEU A 12 -17.66 -6.96 7.80
C LEU A 12 -19.20 -7.04 7.90
N ALA A 13 -19.74 -8.14 8.44
CA ALA A 13 -21.18 -8.33 8.60
C ALA A 13 -21.79 -7.40 9.66
N SER A 14 -21.00 -6.95 10.63
CA SER A 14 -21.47 -6.03 11.68
C SER A 14 -21.88 -4.64 11.17
N GLY A 15 -21.38 -4.25 9.98
CA GLY A 15 -21.64 -2.94 9.37
C GLY A 15 -20.77 -1.79 9.91
N ALA A 16 -19.96 -2.04 10.95
CA ALA A 16 -18.96 -1.09 11.46
C ALA A 16 -17.58 -1.76 11.45
N THR A 17 -16.65 -1.24 10.64
CA THR A 17 -15.32 -1.81 10.48
C THR A 17 -14.24 -0.78 10.76
N THR A 18 -13.06 -1.25 11.17
CA THR A 18 -11.87 -0.43 11.43
C THR A 18 -10.72 -0.88 10.52
N LEU A 19 -10.99 -0.97 9.22
CA LEU A 19 -10.01 -1.41 8.24
C LEU A 19 -9.18 -0.21 7.76
N CYS A 20 -7.87 -0.41 7.69
CA CYS A 20 -6.92 0.46 7.00
C CYS A 20 -6.26 -0.31 5.87
N ARG A 21 -5.60 0.41 4.97
CA ARG A 21 -4.79 -0.15 3.89
C ARG A 21 -3.34 -0.03 4.28
N CYS A 22 -2.60 -1.12 4.07
CA CYS A 22 -1.16 -1.16 4.22
C CYS A 22 -0.58 -1.57 2.88
N TRP A 23 0.41 -0.85 2.40
CA TRP A 23 1.10 -1.21 1.17
C TRP A 23 2.60 -1.07 1.36
N LYS A 24 3.36 -1.81 0.56
CA LYS A 24 4.81 -1.78 0.59
C LYS A 24 5.39 -1.68 -0.80
N LEU A 25 6.53 -1.02 -0.87
CA LEU A 25 7.39 -0.92 -2.04
C LEU A 25 8.72 -1.60 -1.72
N VAL A 26 9.16 -2.48 -2.61
CA VAL A 26 10.46 -3.15 -2.53
C VAL A 26 11.27 -2.77 -3.77
N ARG A 27 12.35 -2.04 -3.55
CA ARG A 27 13.31 -1.64 -4.60
C ARG A 27 14.20 -2.82 -4.99
N ALA A 28 14.90 -2.69 -6.13
CA ALA A 28 15.84 -3.71 -6.61
C ALA A 28 17.07 -3.87 -5.70
N ASP A 29 17.39 -2.85 -4.91
CA ASP A 29 18.44 -2.85 -3.89
C ASP A 29 17.95 -3.33 -2.51
N GLU A 30 16.81 -4.02 -2.48
CA GLU A 30 16.20 -4.63 -1.29
C GLU A 30 15.71 -3.65 -0.22
N VAL A 31 15.76 -2.34 -0.49
CA VAL A 31 15.12 -1.34 0.38
C VAL A 31 13.62 -1.56 0.37
N LEU A 32 13.05 -1.71 1.58
CA LEU A 32 11.63 -1.91 1.82
C LEU A 32 11.04 -0.68 2.49
N LEU A 33 10.02 -0.11 1.85
CA LEU A 33 9.25 1.01 2.39
C LEU A 33 7.80 0.56 2.61
N GLY A 34 7.32 0.63 3.85
CA GLY A 34 5.94 0.33 4.22
C GLY A 34 5.16 1.60 4.54
N PHE A 35 3.90 1.66 4.11
CA PHE A 35 3.02 2.80 4.26
C PHE A 35 1.60 2.37 4.62
N THR A 36 0.90 3.18 5.41
CA THR A 36 -0.51 2.96 5.76
C THR A 36 -1.33 4.25 5.66
N ASP A 37 -2.63 4.11 5.37
CA ASP A 37 -3.62 5.18 5.48
C ASP A 37 -4.22 5.32 6.89
N HIS A 38 -3.74 4.52 7.85
CA HIS A 38 -4.02 4.71 9.27
C HIS A 38 -3.38 6.01 9.76
N ASP A 39 -3.91 6.56 10.85
CA ASP A 39 -3.39 7.75 11.52
C ASP A 39 -2.16 7.48 12.41
N ASP A 40 -1.75 6.21 12.55
CA ASP A 40 -0.64 5.76 13.39
C ASP A 40 0.20 4.71 12.64
N ASP A 41 1.48 4.62 12.99
CA ASP A 41 2.38 3.59 12.45
C ASP A 41 1.91 2.19 12.86
N LEU A 42 1.89 1.26 11.91
CA LEU A 42 1.51 -0.13 12.12
C LEU A 42 2.71 -1.05 11.91
N VAL A 43 2.86 -2.06 12.77
CA VAL A 43 3.98 -3.01 12.70
C VAL A 43 3.45 -4.44 12.62
N PHE A 44 3.71 -5.12 11.50
CA PHE A 44 3.42 -6.54 11.31
C PHE A 44 4.35 -7.12 10.24
N ASP A 45 4.51 -8.46 10.25
CA ASP A 45 5.44 -9.19 9.35
C ASP A 45 6.89 -8.65 9.34
N GLY A 46 7.33 -8.06 10.45
CA GLY A 46 8.66 -7.45 10.58
C GLY A 46 8.83 -6.13 9.82
N ILE A 47 7.74 -5.54 9.31
CA ILE A 47 7.73 -4.29 8.56
C ILE A 47 7.04 -3.21 9.39
N THR A 48 7.62 -2.01 9.41
CA THR A 48 6.92 -0.81 9.88
C THR A 48 6.23 -0.14 8.70
N TYR A 49 4.91 -0.09 8.75
CA TYR A 49 4.07 0.66 7.83
C TYR A 49 3.85 2.03 8.44
N ARG A 50 4.51 3.03 7.87
CA ARG A 50 4.47 4.39 8.39
C ARG A 50 3.16 5.07 8.01
N ALA A 51 2.56 5.80 8.95
CA ALA A 51 1.44 6.68 8.69
C ALA A 51 1.93 7.83 7.79
N ALA A 52 1.76 7.67 6.49
CA ALA A 52 2.14 8.69 5.53
C ALA A 52 0.95 9.62 5.30
N SER A 53 1.08 10.87 5.75
CA SER A 53 0.05 11.89 5.54
C SER A 53 -0.20 12.09 4.05
N GLY A 54 -1.34 11.62 3.53
CA GLY A 54 -1.77 11.96 2.17
C GLY A 54 -1.90 10.81 1.18
N PHE A 55 -1.73 9.55 1.62
CA PHE A 55 -2.10 8.40 0.79
C PHE A 55 -3.60 8.12 0.89
N THR A 56 -4.38 8.61 -0.07
CA THR A 56 -5.75 8.14 -0.29
C THR A 56 -5.70 7.27 -1.54
N ALA A 57 -5.90 5.95 -1.42
CA ALA A 57 -6.00 5.08 -2.59
C ALA A 57 -7.21 5.49 -3.45
N SER A 58 -6.97 6.29 -4.49
CA SER A 58 -8.02 6.97 -5.26
C SER A 58 -8.85 6.04 -6.16
N SER A 59 -8.33 4.87 -6.55
CA SER A 59 -9.07 3.79 -7.21
C SER A 59 -8.11 2.62 -7.42
N ILE A 60 -8.50 1.38 -7.11
CA ILE A 60 -7.84 0.21 -7.72
C ILE A 60 -8.75 -0.24 -8.86
N ASP A 61 -8.35 0.04 -10.10
CA ASP A 61 -9.05 -0.50 -11.26
C ASP A 61 -8.53 -1.91 -11.57
N GLN A 62 -9.29 -2.92 -11.15
CA GLN A 62 -9.03 -4.32 -11.52
C GLN A 62 -9.72 -4.60 -12.86
N SER A 63 -8.93 -4.87 -13.89
CA SER A 63 -9.47 -5.23 -15.20
C SER A 63 -9.54 -6.75 -15.35
N LEU A 64 -10.67 -7.28 -15.80
CA LEU A 64 -10.79 -8.72 -16.06
C LEU A 64 -10.10 -9.05 -17.40
N GLY A 65 -8.93 -9.71 -17.37
CA GLY A 65 -8.22 -10.16 -18.57
C GLY A 65 -6.72 -10.38 -18.35
N LEU A 66 -5.95 -10.48 -19.45
CA LEU A 66 -4.48 -10.43 -19.44
C LEU A 66 -3.94 -8.98 -19.52
N ASN A 67 -4.81 -8.00 -19.31
CA ASN A 67 -4.38 -6.60 -19.23
C ASN A 67 -3.61 -6.39 -17.94
N VAL A 68 -2.62 -5.50 -17.99
CA VAL A 68 -1.92 -5.06 -16.80
C VAL A 68 -2.91 -4.28 -15.94
N ASP A 69 -3.15 -4.73 -14.72
CA ASP A 69 -3.94 -3.98 -13.75
C ASP A 69 -3.22 -2.65 -13.46
N GLY A 70 -3.94 -1.56 -13.67
CA GLY A 70 -3.46 -0.22 -13.39
C GLY A 70 -3.86 0.17 -11.98
N LEU A 71 -2.88 0.43 -11.12
CA LEU A 71 -3.12 1.13 -9.87
C LEU A 71 -2.67 2.58 -10.04
N GLU A 72 -3.63 3.50 -10.15
CA GLU A 72 -3.35 4.93 -10.06
C GLU A 72 -3.57 5.39 -8.62
N VAL A 73 -2.48 5.74 -7.95
CA VAL A 73 -2.54 6.39 -6.64
C VAL A 73 -2.26 7.87 -6.85
N GLN A 74 -3.25 8.71 -6.53
CA GLN A 74 -3.05 10.15 -6.37
C GLN A 74 -3.09 10.52 -4.90
N GLY A 75 -2.05 11.20 -4.44
CA GLY A 75 -1.93 11.63 -3.05
C GLY A 75 -0.66 12.44 -2.82
N ALA A 76 -0.64 13.22 -1.74
CA ALA A 76 0.57 13.86 -1.27
C ALA A 76 1.40 12.81 -0.51
N LEU A 77 1.99 11.85 -1.23
CA LEU A 77 2.88 10.89 -0.62
C LEU A 77 4.21 11.61 -0.33
N VAL A 78 4.30 12.20 0.87
CA VAL A 78 5.50 12.90 1.34
C VAL A 78 6.17 12.02 2.38
N ASP A 79 7.29 11.43 2.01
CA ASP A 79 8.17 10.69 2.91
C ASP A 79 9.62 10.96 2.49
N ASP A 80 10.52 11.18 3.45
CA ASP A 80 11.94 11.45 3.17
C ASP A 80 12.60 10.30 2.38
N ALA A 81 12.08 9.06 2.51
CA ALA A 81 12.56 7.91 1.76
C ALA A 81 12.06 7.86 0.29
N LEU A 82 11.12 8.73 -0.09
CA LEU A 82 10.61 8.91 -1.44
C LEU A 82 11.06 10.27 -2.00
N ASN A 83 12.38 10.48 -1.99
CA ASN A 83 13.00 11.73 -2.41
C ASN A 83 13.26 11.78 -3.93
N GLU A 84 13.41 13.00 -4.44
CA GLU A 84 13.63 13.27 -5.87
C GLU A 84 14.98 12.75 -6.37
N ASP A 85 16.02 12.75 -5.52
CA ASP A 85 17.36 12.31 -5.90
C ASP A 85 17.38 10.79 -6.21
N ASP A 86 16.78 9.98 -5.35
CA ASP A 86 16.63 8.54 -5.54
C ASP A 86 15.75 8.21 -6.75
N LEU A 87 14.71 9.02 -6.99
CA LEU A 87 13.86 8.90 -8.17
C LEU A 87 14.62 9.22 -9.46
N ALA A 88 15.37 10.32 -9.50
CA ALA A 88 16.19 10.70 -10.64
C ALA A 88 17.33 9.70 -10.90
N ALA A 89 17.83 9.04 -9.85
CA ALA A 89 18.81 7.97 -9.95
C ALA A 89 18.22 6.63 -10.45
N GLY A 90 16.91 6.54 -10.67
CA GLY A 90 16.23 5.33 -11.16
C GLY A 90 16.12 4.21 -10.12
N LEU A 91 16.27 4.51 -8.82
CA LEU A 91 16.30 3.48 -7.79
C LEU A 91 14.94 2.81 -7.55
N PHE A 92 13.86 3.49 -7.95
CA PHE A 92 12.50 2.94 -7.92
C PHE A 92 12.12 2.18 -9.20
N ASP A 93 13.01 2.09 -10.19
CA ASP A 93 12.74 1.37 -11.43
C ASP A 93 12.50 -0.12 -11.15
N ASN A 94 11.39 -0.65 -11.69
CA ASN A 94 10.93 -2.02 -11.45
C ASN A 94 10.69 -2.37 -9.97
N ALA A 95 10.51 -1.36 -9.10
CA ALA A 95 10.14 -1.60 -7.71
C ALA A 95 8.82 -2.38 -7.64
N ARG A 96 8.77 -3.36 -6.74
CA ARG A 96 7.60 -4.22 -6.55
C ARG A 96 6.68 -3.59 -5.52
N ILE A 97 5.41 -3.44 -5.87
CA ILE A 97 4.37 -2.95 -4.97
C ILE A 97 3.49 -4.12 -4.52
N THR A 98 3.12 -4.13 -3.25
CA THR A 98 2.10 -5.04 -2.69
C THR A 98 1.14 -4.23 -1.83
N VAL A 99 -0.16 -4.46 -2.01
CA VAL A 99 -1.28 -3.77 -1.34
C VAL A 99 -2.23 -4.80 -0.75
#